data_AF-A0A0D2XT91-F1
#
_entry.id   AF-A0A0D2XT91-F1
#
_cell.length_a   1.000
_cell.length_b   1.000
_cell.length_c   1.000
_cell.angle_alpha   90.00
_cell.angle_beta   90.00
_cell.angle_gamma   90.00
#
_symmetry.space_group_name_H-M   'P 1'
#
loop_
_entity.id
_entity.type
_entity.pdbx_description
1 polymer ?
#
loop_
_entity_poly.entity_id
_entity_poly.type
_entity_poly.pdbx_seq_one_letter_code
_entity_poly.pdbx_strand_id
1 'polypeptide(L)' 'MPSYTEEYMLIAINLVQNGLSEVKAAAEATVPRSSLRDRLKGIGPRNKAHPDQQRLGPAVEADLIRFLRL' A
#
# COMPACT_ATOMS: atom_id res chain seq x y z
N MET A 1 -13.42 -2.27 2.66
CA MET A 1 -12.85 -2.02 1.31
C MET A 1 -12.16 -3.28 0.85
N PRO A 2 -12.25 -3.68 -0.43
CA PRO A 2 -11.43 -4.78 -0.92
C PRO A 2 -9.96 -4.45 -0.63
N SER A 3 -9.28 -5.40 -0.01
CA SER A 3 -7.87 -5.27 0.36
C SER A 3 -7.05 -5.38 -0.91
N TYR A 4 -6.65 -4.24 -1.49
CA TYR A 4 -5.72 -4.25 -2.62
C TYR A 4 -4.32 -4.60 -2.11
N THR A 5 -3.55 -5.33 -2.92
CA THR A 5 -2.18 -5.69 -2.62
C THR A 5 -1.22 -4.62 -3.13
N GLU A 6 0.04 -4.68 -2.67
CA GLU A 6 1.11 -3.84 -3.20
C GLU A 6 1.32 -4.08 -4.71
N GLU A 7 1.11 -5.32 -5.18
CA GLU A 7 1.21 -5.67 -6.60
C GLU A 7 0.19 -4.89 -7.45
N TYR A 8 -1.07 -4.81 -7.00
CA TYR A 8 -2.08 -4.00 -7.68
C TYR A 8 -1.71 -2.52 -7.71
N MET A 9 -1.08 -2.00 -6.65
CA MET A 9 -0.59 -0.63 -6.62
C MET A 9 0.55 -0.42 -7.64
N LEU A 10 1.48 -1.37 -7.76
CA LEU A 10 2.56 -1.29 -8.74
C LEU A 10 2.04 -1.36 -10.19
N ILE A 11 1.05 -2.20 -10.46
CA ILE A 11 0.37 -2.25 -11.76
C ILE A 11 -0.28 -0.90 -12.06
N ALA A 12 -1.01 -0.32 -11.11
CA ALA A 12 -1.66 0.98 -11.28
C ALA A 12 -0.64 2.11 -11.59
N ILE A 13 0.50 2.13 -10.90
CA ILE A 13 1.58 3.10 -11.15
C ILE A 13 2.16 2.92 -12.56
N ASN A 14 2.41 1.68 -12.99
CA ASN A 14 2.94 1.38 -14.31
C ASN A 14 1.95 1.83 -15.42
N LEU A 15 0.66 1.59 -15.24
CA LEU A 15 -0.38 2.08 -16.17
C LEU A 15 -0.37 3.60 -16.32
N VAL A 16 -0.21 4.34 -15.21
CA VAL A 16 -0.08 5.81 -15.26
C VAL A 16 1.19 6.23 -16.00
N GLN A 17 2.31 5.56 -15.77
CA GLN A 17 3.57 5.81 -16.48
C GLN A 17 3.45 5.55 -17.99
N ASN A 18 2.63 4.57 -18.39
CA ASN A 18 2.32 4.27 -19.79
C ASN A 18 1.26 5.20 -20.41
N GLY A 19 0.85 6.27 -19.70
CA GLY A 19 -0.02 7.31 -20.22
C GLY A 19 -1.51 7.13 -19.92
N LEU A 20 -1.92 6.14 -19.11
CA LEU A 20 -3.30 6.11 -18.61
C LEU A 20 -3.51 7.22 -17.57
N SER A 21 -4.74 7.75 -17.53
CA SER A 21 -5.14 8.66 -16.46
C SER A 21 -5.22 7.93 -15.12
N GLU A 22 -4.95 8.63 -14.02
CA GLU A 22 -5.04 8.07 -12.66
C GLU A 22 -6.38 7.36 -12.39
N VAL A 23 -7.48 7.89 -12.93
CA VAL A 23 -8.83 7.32 -12.75
C VAL A 23 -8.93 5.95 -13.41
N LYS A 24 -8.47 5.86 -14.67
CA LYS A 24 -8.53 4.62 -15.44
C LYS A 24 -7.56 3.59 -14.87
N ALA A 25 -6.34 3.99 -14.56
CA ALA A 25 -5.35 3.11 -13.95
C ALA A 25 -5.81 2.54 -12.60
N ALA A 26 -6.43 3.37 -11.75
CA ALA A 26 -6.98 2.93 -10.47
C ALA A 26 -8.13 1.93 -10.64
N ALA A 27 -9.04 2.19 -11.58
CA ALA A 27 -10.15 1.28 -11.87
C ALA A 27 -9.66 -0.06 -12.42
N GLU A 28 -8.72 -0.03 -13.38
CA GLU A 28 -8.15 -1.22 -14.03
C GLU A 28 -7.43 -2.13 -13.02
N ALA A 29 -6.62 -1.53 -12.15
CA ALA A 29 -5.87 -2.26 -11.13
C ALA A 29 -6.67 -2.54 -9.85
N THR A 30 -7.96 -2.16 -9.80
CA THR A 30 -8.82 -2.33 -8.61
C THR A 30 -8.22 -1.71 -7.34
N VAL A 31 -7.60 -0.52 -7.46
CA VAL A 31 -7.05 0.23 -6.32
C VAL A 31 -7.83 1.52 -6.06
N PRO A 32 -7.90 2.01 -4.81
CA PRO A 32 -8.46 3.33 -4.54
C PRO A 32 -7.63 4.42 -5.22
N ARG A 33 -8.30 5.29 -5.99
CA ARG A 33 -7.64 6.42 -6.67
C ARG A 33 -6.85 7.31 -5.70
N SER A 34 -7.40 7.57 -4.51
CA SER A 34 -6.71 8.36 -3.48
C SER A 34 -5.36 7.75 -3.10
N SER A 35 -5.34 6.44 -2.85
CA SER A 35 -4.11 5.70 -2.54
C SER A 35 -3.09 5.74 -3.68
N LEU A 36 -3.54 5.59 -4.94
CA LEU A 36 -2.68 5.71 -6.11
C LEU A 36 -2.07 7.12 -6.22
N ARG A 37 -2.90 8.16 -6.06
CA ARG A 37 -2.45 9.56 -6.11
C ARG A 37 -1.43 9.87 -5.02
N ASP A 38 -1.65 9.37 -3.80
CA ASP A 38 -0.73 9.56 -2.69
C ASP A 38 0.60 8.83 -2.96
N ARG A 39 0.55 7.61 -3.50
CA ARG A 39 1.73 6.87 -3.94
C ARG A 39 2.54 7.58 -5.03
N LEU A 40 1.88 8.16 -6.03
CA LEU A 40 2.55 8.95 -7.08
C LEU A 40 3.25 10.20 -6.53
N LYS A 41 2.78 10.73 -5.40
CA LYS A 41 3.43 11.83 -4.65
C LYS A 41 4.54 11.37 -3.71
N GLY A 42 4.86 10.08 -3.70
CA GLY A 42 5.85 9.49 -2.79
C GLY A 42 5.34 9.20 -1.37
N ILE A 43 4.04 9.34 -1.13
CA ILE A 43 3.44 9.03 0.18
C ILE A 43 3.28 7.51 0.29
N GLY A 44 3.97 6.91 1.26
CA GLY A 44 3.88 5.48 1.57
C GLY A 44 2.57 5.12 2.27
N PRO A 45 2.21 3.82 2.31
CA PRO A 45 1.03 3.39 3.03
C PRO A 45 1.15 3.69 4.52
N ARG A 46 0.02 4.03 5.18
CA ARG A 46 -0.03 4.52 6.57
C ARG A 46 0.70 3.63 7.57
N ASN A 47 0.65 2.31 7.39
CA ASN A 47 1.37 1.36 8.23
C ASN A 47 2.90 1.46 8.11
N LYS A 48 3.44 1.89 6.96
CA LYS A 48 4.88 2.12 6.76
C LYS A 48 5.29 3.57 7.00
N ALA A 49 4.39 4.53 6.82
CA ALA A 49 4.69 5.97 6.88
C ALA A 49 4.80 6.54 8.30
N HIS A 50 4.13 5.92 9.28
CA HIS A 50 4.19 6.34 10.69
C HIS A 50 4.70 5.22 11.60
N PRO A 51 5.96 4.79 11.44
CA PRO A 51 6.55 3.77 12.32
C PRO A 51 6.55 4.20 13.78
N ASP A 52 6.68 5.50 14.05
CA ASP A 52 6.59 6.13 15.37
C ASP A 52 5.21 6.00 16.02
N GLN A 53 4.15 5.87 15.22
CA GLN A 53 2.78 5.69 15.71
C GLN A 53 2.34 4.22 15.79
N GLN A 54 3.22 3.27 15.43
CA GLN A 54 2.94 1.85 15.62
C GLN A 54 2.93 1.51 17.11
N ARG A 55 1.86 0.85 17.58
CA ARG A 55 1.71 0.48 19.01
C ARG A 55 2.71 -0.58 19.47
N LEU A 56 3.22 -1.37 18.54
CA LEU A 56 4.23 -2.40 18.78
C LEU A 56 5.47 -2.01 17.99
N GLY A 57 6.63 -2.06 18.65
CA GLY A 57 7.90 -1.93 17.95
C GLY A 57 8.18 -3.16 17.08
N PRO A 58 9.08 -3.05 16.09
CA PRO A 58 9.37 -4.13 15.14
C PRO A 58 9.77 -5.45 15.79
N ALA A 59 10.53 -5.39 16.90
CA ALA A 59 10.95 -6.57 17.65
C ALA A 59 9.76 -7.28 18.33
N VAL A 60 8.83 -6.52 18.92
CA VAL A 60 7.66 -7.06 19.61
C VAL A 60 6.68 -7.66 18.59
N GLU A 61 6.54 -7.03 17.43
CA GLU A 61 5.75 -7.56 16.33
C GLU A 61 6.34 -8.89 15.82
N ALA A 62 7.66 -9.01 15.69
CA ALA A 62 8.32 -10.25 15.28
C ALA A 62 8.11 -11.39 16.28
N ASP A 63 8.22 -11.12 17.58
CA ASP A 63 7.94 -12.11 18.62
C ASP A 63 6.48 -12.55 18.64
N LEU A 64 5.54 -11.63 18.41
CA LEU A 64 4.12 -11.96 18.30
C LEU A 64 3.82 -12.85 17.10
N ILE A 65 4.40 -12.54 15.92
CA ILE A 65 4.27 -13.38 14.73
C ILE A 65 4.83 -14.78 14.99
N ARG A 66 5.95 -14.90 15.71
CA ARG A 66 6.53 -16.19 16.08
C ARG A 66 5.59 -16.99 16.98
N PHE A 67 4.97 -16.34 17.96
CA PHE A 67 4.02 -16.97 18.88
C PHE A 67 2.77 -17.49 18.17
N LEU A 68 2.21 -16.73 17.22
CA LEU A 68 0.99 -17.10 16.49
C LEU A 68 1.18 -18.18 15.41
N ARG A 69 2.42 -18.51 15.05
CA ARG A 69 2.76 -19.56 14.08
C ARG A 69 2.97 -20.94 14.71
N LEU A 70 2.86 -21.05 16.04
CA LEU A 70 2.82 -22.31 16.80
C LEU A 70 1.36 -22.78 16.94
#